data_AF-A0A835CR35-F1
#
_entry.id   AF-A0A835CR35-F1
#
_cell.length_a   1.000
_cell.length_b   1.000
_cell.length_c   1.000
_cell.angle_alpha   90.00
_cell.angle_beta   90.00
_cell.angle_gamma   90.00
#
_symmetry.space_group_name_H-M   'P 1'
#
loop_
_entity.id
_entity.type
_entity.pdbx_description
1 polymer ?
#
loop_
_entity_poly.entity_id
_entity_poly.type
_entity_poly.pdbx_seq_one_letter_code
_entity_poly.pdbx_strand_id
1 'polypeptide(L)'
;MDHNSDDESLELGSKSWNRIFTAAIKTGYREGVEEGSSTVLQSDFDIGYVDGFKIAFILGKYKAIANLYLKDTQHPQEIIDILNTTKRGACYICKLEQNSENLDPQAIELHKEHTTKILNKLYDYFLPLLKNKNIDLAKMNIEKNI
;
A
#
# COMPACT_ATOMS: atom_id res chain seq x y z
N MET A 1 23.09 69.46 -3.05
CA MET A 1 23.92 68.31 -2.63
C MET A 1 23.07 67.47 -1.70
N ASP A 2 22.31 66.51 -2.23
CA ASP A 2 21.55 65.53 -1.42
C ASP A 2 22.12 64.13 -1.66
N HIS A 3 23.44 64.01 -1.56
CA HIS A 3 24.15 62.76 -1.80
C HIS A 3 23.83 61.68 -0.74
N ASN A 4 23.28 62.09 0.41
CA ASN A 4 23.00 61.23 1.57
C ASN A 4 21.62 60.54 1.50
N SER A 5 20.66 61.12 0.77
CA SER A 5 19.29 60.59 0.62
C SER A 5 19.25 59.37 -0.31
N ASP A 6 19.98 59.46 -1.43
CA ASP A 6 20.04 58.38 -2.42
C ASP A 6 20.79 57.15 -1.86
N ASP A 7 21.81 57.37 -1.01
CA ASP A 7 22.59 56.31 -0.37
C ASP A 7 21.75 55.55 0.68
N GLU A 8 20.94 56.26 1.47
CA GLU A 8 20.01 55.64 2.43
C GLU A 8 18.90 54.84 1.73
N SER A 9 18.40 55.34 0.60
CA SER A 9 17.40 54.63 -0.22
C SER A 9 17.97 53.34 -0.81
N LEU A 10 19.20 53.38 -1.32
CA LEU A 10 19.91 52.20 -1.85
C LEU A 10 20.20 51.17 -0.75
N GLU A 11 20.62 51.61 0.43
CA GLU A 11 20.82 50.76 1.61
C GLU A 11 19.53 50.03 2.02
N LEU A 12 18.41 50.75 2.10
CA LEU A 12 17.11 50.19 2.43
C LEU A 12 16.63 49.21 1.36
N GLY A 13 16.82 49.54 0.08
CA GLY A 13 16.53 48.67 -1.06
C GLY A 13 17.32 47.35 -0.98
N SER A 14 18.63 47.44 -0.72
CA SER A 14 19.52 46.28 -0.57
C SER A 14 19.11 45.39 0.60
N LYS A 15 18.78 45.96 1.76
CA LYS A 15 18.30 45.19 2.93
C LYS A 15 16.97 44.50 2.64
N SER A 16 16.05 45.18 1.98
CA SER A 16 14.75 44.62 1.62
C SER A 16 14.90 43.48 0.60
N TRP A 17 15.73 43.67 -0.43
CA TRP A 17 16.06 42.65 -1.42
C TRP A 17 16.70 41.42 -0.78
N ASN A 18 17.72 41.60 0.06
CA ASN A 18 18.38 40.50 0.76
C ASN A 18 17.42 39.72 1.65
N ARG A 19 16.50 40.40 2.34
CA ARG A 19 15.48 39.74 3.16
C ARG A 19 14.53 38.89 2.31
N ILE A 20 14.03 39.44 1.20
CA ILE A 20 13.14 38.71 0.28
C ILE A 20 13.88 37.52 -0.33
N PHE A 21 15.10 37.73 -0.81
CA PHE A 21 15.93 36.70 -1.41
C PHE A 21 16.26 35.56 -0.43
N THR A 22 16.64 35.90 0.80
CA THR A 22 16.92 34.90 1.86
C THR A 22 15.66 34.12 2.22
N ALA A 23 14.51 34.79 2.32
CA ALA A 23 13.23 34.13 2.57
C ALA A 23 12.85 33.17 1.43
N ALA A 24 13.06 33.59 0.18
CA ALA A 24 12.81 32.76 -1.00
C ALA A 24 13.72 31.52 -1.02
N ILE A 25 15.02 31.65 -0.74
CA ILE A 25 15.95 30.51 -0.64
C ILE A 25 15.49 29.51 0.43
N LYS A 26 15.20 30.00 1.63
CA LYS A 26 14.80 29.12 2.75
C LYS A 26 13.49 28.39 2.45
N THR A 27 12.56 29.09 1.81
CA THR A 27 11.26 28.53 1.42
C THR A 27 11.45 27.47 0.35
N GLY A 28 12.16 27.79 -0.73
CA GLY A 28 12.42 26.84 -1.82
C GLY A 28 13.20 25.60 -1.37
N TYR A 29 14.15 25.75 -0.44
CA TYR A 29 14.84 24.58 0.13
C TYR A 29 13.88 23.69 0.94
N ARG A 30 13.06 24.28 1.81
CA ARG A 30 12.09 23.53 2.62
C ARG A 30 11.07 22.81 1.74
N GLU A 31 10.51 23.51 0.76
CA GLU A 31 9.55 22.96 -0.19
C GLU A 31 10.17 21.85 -1.02
N GLY A 32 11.42 22.01 -1.48
CA GLY A 32 12.13 20.95 -2.20
C GLY A 32 12.35 19.68 -1.37
N VAL A 33 12.70 19.83 -0.09
CA VAL A 33 12.85 18.68 0.83
C VAL A 33 11.51 17.99 1.09
N GLU A 34 10.45 18.77 1.31
CA GLU A 34 9.11 18.27 1.55
C GLU A 34 8.54 17.53 0.32
N GLU A 35 8.65 18.13 -0.87
CA GLU A 35 8.22 17.55 -2.14
C GLU A 35 8.97 16.23 -2.42
N GLY A 36 10.29 16.22 -2.22
CA GLY A 36 11.10 15.02 -2.37
C GLY A 36 10.64 13.89 -1.45
N SER A 37 10.39 14.20 -0.17
CA SER A 37 9.88 13.22 0.79
C SER A 37 8.47 12.72 0.42
N SER A 38 7.59 13.63 0.00
CA SER A 38 6.21 13.31 -0.37
C SER A 38 6.17 12.43 -1.62
N THR A 39 7.02 12.71 -2.61
CA THR A 39 7.08 11.94 -3.86
C THR A 39 7.47 10.48 -3.61
N VAL A 40 8.51 10.26 -2.80
CA VAL A 40 8.96 8.89 -2.45
C VAL A 40 7.87 8.17 -1.67
N LEU A 41 7.27 8.81 -0.66
CA LEU A 41 6.21 8.22 0.14
C LEU A 41 4.99 7.84 -0.71
N GLN A 42 4.59 8.70 -1.65
CA GLN A 42 3.47 8.41 -2.55
C GLN A 42 3.80 7.23 -3.47
N SER A 43 5.01 7.16 -4.02
CA SER A 43 5.41 6.03 -4.88
C SER A 43 5.40 4.70 -4.14
N ASP A 44 5.87 4.66 -2.89
CA ASP A 44 5.85 3.46 -2.06
C ASP A 44 4.42 3.09 -1.66
N PHE A 45 3.58 4.08 -1.34
CA PHE A 45 2.17 3.88 -1.06
C PHE A 45 1.44 3.28 -2.27
N ASP A 46 1.66 3.81 -3.47
CA ASP A 46 1.00 3.33 -4.70
C ASP A 46 1.36 1.86 -4.98
N ILE A 47 2.63 1.49 -4.79
CA ILE A 47 3.09 0.09 -4.90
C ILE A 47 2.32 -0.79 -3.91
N GLY A 48 2.26 -0.39 -2.64
CA GLY A 48 1.55 -1.12 -1.60
C GLY A 48 0.04 -1.21 -1.86
N TYR A 49 -0.57 -0.14 -2.38
CA TYR A 49 -1.98 -0.08 -2.72
C TYR A 49 -2.33 -1.05 -3.84
N VAL A 50 -1.56 -1.03 -4.94
CA VAL A 50 -1.78 -1.92 -6.08
C VAL A 50 -1.66 -3.39 -5.66
N ASP A 51 -0.64 -3.72 -4.86
CA ASP A 51 -0.44 -5.09 -4.38
C ASP A 51 -1.57 -5.53 -3.43
N GLY A 52 -1.84 -4.73 -2.40
CA GLY A 52 -2.90 -5.01 -1.44
C GLY A 52 -4.29 -5.14 -2.08
N PHE A 53 -4.60 -4.29 -3.07
CA PHE A 53 -5.84 -4.36 -3.82
C PHE A 53 -5.96 -5.67 -4.61
N LYS A 54 -4.90 -6.08 -5.33
CA LYS A 54 -4.90 -7.34 -6.09
C LYS A 54 -5.17 -8.54 -5.18
N ILE A 55 -4.50 -8.61 -4.03
CA ILE A 55 -4.69 -9.72 -3.09
C ILE A 55 -6.10 -9.70 -2.51
N ALA A 56 -6.57 -8.55 -2.01
CA ALA A 56 -7.91 -8.42 -1.45
C ALA A 56 -9.00 -8.78 -2.46
N PHE A 57 -8.82 -8.41 -3.73
CA PHE A 57 -9.74 -8.75 -4.81
C PHE A 57 -9.82 -10.26 -5.05
N ILE A 58 -8.68 -10.95 -5.12
CA ILE A 58 -8.65 -12.42 -5.28
C ILE A 58 -9.30 -13.11 -4.07
N LEU A 59 -8.97 -12.70 -2.85
CA LEU A 59 -9.62 -13.23 -1.64
C LEU A 59 -11.14 -12.99 -1.67
N GLY A 60 -11.58 -11.83 -2.16
CA GLY A 60 -12.99 -11.51 -2.37
C GLY A 60 -13.69 -12.49 -3.31
N LYS A 61 -13.03 -12.92 -4.39
CA LYS A 61 -13.57 -13.96 -5.29
C LYS A 61 -13.72 -15.29 -4.56
N TYR A 62 -12.73 -15.75 -3.79
CA TYR A 62 -12.85 -16.98 -3.01
C TYR A 62 -14.00 -16.90 -1.98
N LYS A 63 -14.17 -15.75 -1.34
CA LYS A 63 -15.31 -15.54 -0.42
C LYS A 63 -16.65 -15.61 -1.14
N ALA A 64 -16.75 -15.02 -2.33
CA ALA A 64 -17.96 -15.12 -3.15
C ALA A 64 -18.22 -16.57 -3.56
N ILE A 65 -17.19 -17.32 -3.97
CA ILE A 65 -17.30 -18.74 -4.31
C ILE A 65 -17.82 -19.56 -3.13
N ALA A 66 -17.25 -19.38 -1.94
CA ALA A 66 -17.68 -20.05 -0.73
C ALA A 66 -19.17 -19.82 -0.46
N ASN A 67 -19.61 -18.55 -0.55
CA ASN A 67 -20.99 -18.16 -0.27
C ASN A 67 -22.01 -18.59 -1.33
N LEU A 68 -21.61 -18.65 -2.61
CA LEU A 68 -22.51 -18.93 -3.73
C LEU A 68 -22.57 -20.42 -4.09
N TYR A 69 -21.42 -21.09 -4.13
CA TYR A 69 -21.32 -22.44 -4.68
C TYR A 69 -21.12 -23.52 -3.60
N LEU A 70 -20.63 -23.13 -2.42
CA LEU A 70 -20.25 -24.03 -1.34
C LEU A 70 -20.94 -23.69 -0.01
N LYS A 71 -22.09 -23.02 -0.05
CA LYS A 71 -22.81 -22.56 1.15
C LYS A 71 -23.11 -23.68 2.16
N ASP A 72 -23.39 -24.88 1.67
CA ASP A 72 -23.71 -26.05 2.49
C ASP A 72 -22.46 -26.86 2.88
N THR A 73 -21.27 -26.42 2.47
CA THR A 73 -20.01 -27.10 2.77
C THR A 73 -19.42 -26.55 4.06
N GLN A 74 -19.14 -27.43 5.02
CA GLN A 74 -18.43 -27.02 6.23
C GLN A 74 -16.96 -26.82 5.91
N HIS A 75 -16.50 -25.57 5.98
CA HIS A 75 -15.11 -25.21 5.73
C HIS A 75 -14.26 -25.38 6.98
N PRO A 76 -12.98 -25.78 6.85
CA PRO A 76 -12.03 -25.75 7.97
C PRO A 76 -11.93 -24.34 8.55
N GLN A 77 -11.75 -24.23 9.88
CA GLN A 77 -11.69 -22.94 10.59
C GLN A 77 -10.66 -22.00 9.98
N GLU A 78 -9.48 -22.52 9.62
CA GLU A 78 -8.42 -21.73 9.00
C GLU A 78 -8.86 -21.07 7.67
N ILE A 79 -9.65 -21.77 6.85
CA ILE A 79 -10.20 -21.20 5.60
C ILE A 79 -11.21 -20.11 5.94
N ILE A 80 -12.06 -20.32 6.93
CA ILE A 80 -13.04 -19.33 7.40
C ILE A 80 -12.33 -18.06 7.87
N ASP A 81 -11.25 -18.19 8.64
CA ASP A 81 -10.48 -17.06 9.17
C ASP A 81 -9.83 -16.24 8.03
N ILE A 82 -9.29 -16.91 7.02
CA ILE A 82 -8.77 -16.25 5.80
C ILE A 82 -9.89 -15.48 5.07
N LEU A 83 -11.06 -16.10 4.87
CA LEU A 83 -12.19 -15.46 4.18
C LEU A 83 -12.82 -14.30 4.97
N ASN A 84 -12.69 -14.31 6.30
CA ASN A 84 -13.13 -13.21 7.16
C ASN A 84 -12.19 -12.00 7.11
N THR A 85 -10.91 -12.21 6.78
CA THR A 85 -9.88 -11.15 6.73
C THR A 85 -9.65 -10.58 5.32
N THR A 86 -10.48 -10.97 4.35
CA THR A 86 -10.48 -10.48 2.95
C THR A 86 -10.32 -8.97 2.78
N LYS A 87 -10.99 -8.16 3.61
CA LYS A 87 -10.92 -6.68 3.54
C LYS A 87 -9.51 -6.12 3.78
N ARG A 88 -8.65 -6.84 4.49
CA ARG A 88 -7.27 -6.45 4.78
C ARG A 88 -6.27 -7.17 3.87
N GLY A 89 -6.73 -7.89 2.84
CA GLY A 89 -5.84 -8.59 1.92
C GLY A 89 -4.95 -9.65 2.58
N ALA A 90 -5.37 -10.21 3.73
CA ALA A 90 -4.51 -11.05 4.56
C ALA A 90 -3.12 -10.43 4.85
N CYS A 91 -3.09 -9.11 5.12
CA CYS A 91 -1.85 -8.37 5.26
C CYS A 91 -1.00 -8.85 6.45
N TYR A 92 0.21 -9.31 6.12
CA TYR A 92 1.21 -9.73 7.11
C TYR A 92 1.61 -8.60 8.08
N ILE A 93 1.81 -7.39 7.57
CA ILE A 93 2.20 -6.23 8.38
C ILE A 93 1.11 -5.89 9.42
N CYS A 94 -0.17 -5.86 8.99
CA CYS A 94 -1.28 -5.63 9.92
C CYS A 94 -1.36 -6.72 11.01
N LYS A 95 -0.92 -7.95 10.71
CA LYS A 95 -0.84 -9.03 11.70
C LYS A 95 0.30 -8.81 12.70
N LEU A 96 1.48 -8.38 12.22
CA LEU A 96 2.61 -8.02 13.08
C LEU A 96 2.26 -6.88 14.03
N GLU A 97 1.59 -5.83 13.53
CA GLU A 97 1.14 -4.70 14.36
C GLU A 97 0.20 -5.15 15.48
N GLN A 98 -0.74 -6.05 15.18
CA GLN A 98 -1.64 -6.61 16.18
C GLN A 98 -0.89 -7.41 17.25
N ASN A 99 0.21 -8.05 16.89
CA ASN A 99 1.04 -8.85 17.78
C ASN A 99 2.11 -8.02 18.51
N SER A 100 2.21 -6.72 18.25
CA SER A 100 3.30 -5.86 18.76
C SER A 100 4.71 -6.37 18.38
N GLU A 101 4.82 -6.98 17.21
CA GLU A 101 6.09 -7.46 16.66
C GLU A 101 6.79 -6.32 15.90
N ASN A 102 8.13 -6.27 15.98
CA ASN A 102 8.91 -5.26 15.25
C ASN A 102 8.82 -5.51 13.74
N LEU A 103 8.72 -4.43 12.98
CA LEU A 103 8.80 -4.46 11.52
C LEU A 103 10.22 -4.85 11.09
N ASP A 104 10.35 -6.03 10.50
CA ASP A 104 11.58 -6.49 9.84
C ASP A 104 11.85 -5.60 8.61
N PRO A 105 13.11 -5.18 8.34
CA PRO A 105 13.49 -4.59 7.06
C PRO A 105 13.06 -5.43 5.83
N GLN A 106 12.88 -6.74 6.01
CA GLN A 106 12.39 -7.70 5.01
C GLN A 106 10.86 -7.89 5.04
N ALA A 107 10.10 -7.05 5.75
CA ALA A 107 8.65 -7.19 5.91
C ALA A 107 7.88 -7.25 4.59
N ILE A 108 8.38 -6.59 3.53
CA ILE A 108 7.77 -6.63 2.20
C ILE A 108 7.92 -8.02 1.57
N GLU A 109 9.10 -8.62 1.67
CA GLU A 109 9.35 -9.97 1.12
C GLU A 109 8.57 -11.02 1.90
N LEU A 110 8.57 -10.92 3.24
CA LEU A 110 7.74 -11.75 4.11
C LEU A 110 6.24 -11.59 3.81
N HIS A 111 5.78 -10.38 3.50
CA HIS A 111 4.39 -10.13 3.10
C HIS A 111 4.05 -10.84 1.79
N LYS A 112 4.91 -10.76 0.77
CA LYS A 112 4.72 -11.45 -0.50
C LYS A 112 4.68 -12.96 -0.32
N GLU A 113 5.61 -13.51 0.46
CA GLU A 113 5.58 -14.93 0.78
C GLU A 113 4.30 -15.35 1.50
N HIS A 114 3.88 -14.57 2.50
CA HIS A 114 2.69 -14.84 3.30
C HIS A 114 1.43 -14.86 2.42
N THR A 115 1.25 -13.84 1.59
CA THR A 115 0.08 -13.72 0.70
C THR A 115 0.07 -14.83 -0.35
N THR A 116 1.20 -15.14 -0.99
CA THR A 116 1.33 -16.27 -1.92
C THR A 116 0.98 -17.60 -1.26
N LYS A 117 1.49 -17.86 -0.04
CA LYS A 117 1.16 -19.07 0.73
C LYS A 117 -0.35 -19.18 0.98
N ILE A 118 -1.01 -18.08 1.36
CA ILE A 118 -2.46 -18.05 1.59
C ILE A 118 -3.24 -18.30 0.30
N LEU A 119 -2.89 -17.65 -0.80
CA LEU A 119 -3.59 -17.82 -2.07
C LEU A 119 -3.45 -19.25 -2.60
N ASN A 120 -2.25 -19.83 -2.51
CA ASN A 120 -2.01 -21.21 -2.92
C ASN A 120 -2.81 -22.19 -2.06
N LYS A 121 -2.91 -21.93 -0.75
CA LYS A 121 -3.74 -22.72 0.15
C LYS A 121 -5.22 -22.69 -0.23
N LEU A 122 -5.75 -21.51 -0.55
CA LEU A 122 -7.12 -21.37 -1.04
C LEU A 122 -7.31 -22.06 -2.40
N TYR A 123 -6.35 -21.90 -3.31
CA TYR A 123 -6.40 -22.56 -4.62
C TYR A 123 -6.48 -24.08 -4.47
N ASP A 124 -5.56 -24.67 -3.71
CA ASP A 124 -5.50 -26.12 -3.52
C ASP A 124 -6.74 -26.67 -2.79
N TYR A 125 -7.33 -25.88 -1.87
CA TYR A 125 -8.57 -26.24 -1.18
C TYR A 125 -9.82 -26.16 -2.07
N PHE A 126 -10.01 -25.07 -2.82
CA PHE A 126 -11.22 -24.85 -3.62
C PHE A 126 -11.21 -25.61 -4.96
N LEU A 127 -10.03 -25.87 -5.55
CA LEU A 127 -9.91 -26.53 -6.84
C LEU A 127 -10.68 -27.87 -6.93
N PRO A 128 -10.49 -28.85 -6.02
CA PRO A 128 -11.22 -30.11 -6.08
C PRO A 128 -12.74 -29.92 -5.84
N LEU A 129 -13.11 -28.99 -4.95
CA LEU A 129 -14.51 -28.73 -4.61
C LEU A 129 -15.30 -28.16 -5.80
N LEU A 130 -14.66 -27.33 -6.61
CA LEU A 130 -15.27 -26.70 -7.78
C LEU A 130 -15.27 -27.61 -9.01
N LYS A 131 -14.22 -28.44 -9.18
CA LYS A 131 -14.22 -29.48 -10.22
C LYS A 131 -15.44 -30.40 -10.09
N ASN A 132 -15.81 -30.76 -8.87
CA ASN A 132 -17.01 -31.58 -8.60
C ASN A 132 -18.32 -30.89 -9.01
N LYS A 133 -18.33 -29.56 -9.10
CA LYS A 133 -19.48 -28.74 -9.53
C LYS A 133 -19.36 -28.26 -10.99
N ASN A 134 -18.37 -28.73 -11.73
CA ASN A 134 -18.06 -28.32 -13.10
C ASN A 134 -17.81 -26.80 -13.24
N ILE A 135 -17.25 -26.18 -12.19
CA ILE A 135 -16.86 -24.77 -12.15
C ILE A 135 -15.35 -24.67 -12.29
N ASP A 136 -14.89 -23.82 -13.20
CA ASP A 136 -13.48 -23.62 -13.50
C ASP A 136 -12.97 -22.30 -12.91
N LEU A 137 -11.91 -22.38 -12.10
CA LEU A 137 -11.24 -21.22 -11.50
C LEU A 137 -10.56 -20.33 -12.54
N ALA A 138 -10.07 -20.91 -13.64
CA ALA A 138 -9.43 -20.15 -14.72
C ALA A 138 -10.43 -19.18 -15.37
N LYS A 139 -11.70 -19.61 -15.54
CA LYS A 139 -12.78 -18.75 -16.05
C LYS A 139 -13.11 -17.57 -15.11
N MET A 140 -12.67 -17.62 -13.86
CA MET A 140 -12.84 -16.55 -12.88
C MET A 140 -11.58 -15.68 -12.74
N ASN A 141 -10.57 -15.86 -13.61
CA ASN A 141 -9.25 -15.22 -13.50
C ASN A 141 -8.64 -15.46 -12.12
N ILE A 142 -8.66 -16.72 -11.67
CA ILE A 142 -7.99 -17.19 -10.46
C ILE A 142 -7.00 -18.27 -10.89
N GLU A 143 -5.72 -17.94 -10.81
CA GLU A 143 -4.62 -18.82 -11.17
C GLU A 143 -3.80 -19.15 -9.92
N LYS A 144 -3.04 -20.25 -10.00
CA LYS A 144 -2.10 -20.59 -8.94
C LYS A 144 -0.94 -19.59 -8.97
N ASN A 145 -0.64 -18.99 -7.83
CA ASN A 145 0.43 -18.00 -7.73
C ASN A 145 1.74 -18.77 -7.53
N ILE A 146 2.56 -18.84 -8.59
CA ILE A 146 3.88 -19.49 -8.58
C ILE A 146 4.93 -18.47 -8.15
#